data_AF-A0A9D1PVJ7-F1
#
_entry.id   AF-A0A9D1PVJ7-F1
#
_cell.length_a   1.000
_cell.length_b   1.000
_cell.length_c   1.000
_cell.angle_alpha   90.00
_cell.angle_beta   90.00
_cell.angle_gamma   90.00
#
_symmetry.space_group_name_H-M   'P 1'
#
loop_
_entity.id
_entity.type
_entity.pdbx_description
1 polymer ?
#
loop_
_entity_poly.entity_id
_entity_poly.type
_entity_poly.pdbx_seq_one_letter_code
_entity_poly.pdbx_strand_id
1 'polypeptide(L)'
;MAHILYDEDITVDGLEVHVLRKTVKYGTITVGLDGRVTYSAPPMHTREQIEKHIREEMPWIRNTRRTMAERYDPDFKPEVVLVGDQRVPVLRRSVKRISVRVLVPSGDIEVKAPHDVPLDFVQRFATSRADKLLHSQQNVRAVCPPPLQYVDGEIHMVWGKKYVLKVEERNVLPDVRLEGDKLVLVIPPGAGRDYRIKLLRWWHKNEVLRALQTLVPKWEQTMGVRVDKYSSTYLKSRWGSCRPLTREIKLNSELARHPAEILEGVLIHELCHFLVPGHAPCFYEVLGKYCTGYEQVKAYLDHAAATVLQ
;
A
#
# COMPACT_ATOMS: atom_id res chain seq x y z
N MET A 1 8.57 -25.94 15.71
CA MET A 1 8.95 -25.98 14.29
C MET A 1 8.58 -27.37 13.76
N ALA A 2 7.94 -27.49 12.60
CA ALA A 2 7.62 -28.81 12.04
C ALA A 2 8.89 -29.52 11.58
N HIS A 3 9.08 -30.78 11.98
CA HIS A 3 10.24 -31.58 11.60
C HIS A 3 10.09 -32.08 10.16
N ILE A 4 11.16 -31.98 9.37
CA ILE A 4 11.26 -32.61 8.05
C ILE A 4 11.52 -34.09 8.27
N LEU A 5 10.67 -34.94 7.70
CA LEU A 5 10.81 -36.40 7.78
C LEU A 5 11.71 -36.91 6.66
N TYR A 6 11.44 -36.47 5.43
CA TYR A 6 12.24 -36.70 4.22
C TYR A 6 11.82 -35.69 3.14
N ASP A 7 12.59 -35.60 2.07
CA ASP A 7 12.30 -34.80 0.90
C ASP A 7 12.39 -35.62 -0.39
N GLU A 8 11.75 -35.12 -1.43
CA GLU A 8 11.75 -35.73 -2.76
C GLU A 8 11.57 -34.64 -3.83
N ASP A 9 12.24 -34.78 -4.98
CA ASP A 9 11.98 -33.93 -6.14
C ASP A 9 10.99 -34.62 -7.07
N ILE A 10 9.93 -33.90 -7.44
CA ILE A 10 8.95 -34.38 -8.41
C ILE A 10 8.86 -33.41 -9.58
N THR A 11 8.48 -33.93 -10.74
CA THR A 11 8.16 -33.12 -11.92
C THR A 11 6.66 -33.20 -12.19
N VAL A 12 6.00 -32.05 -12.27
CA VAL A 12 4.57 -31.96 -12.58
C VAL A 12 4.40 -31.05 -13.80
N ASP A 13 3.97 -31.61 -14.93
CA ASP A 13 3.76 -30.89 -16.19
C ASP A 13 4.96 -30.01 -16.61
N GLY A 14 6.18 -30.55 -16.44
CA GLY A 14 7.45 -29.87 -16.76
C GLY A 14 7.95 -28.89 -15.69
N LEU A 15 7.26 -28.76 -14.55
CA LEU A 15 7.72 -27.99 -13.40
C LEU A 15 8.41 -28.90 -12.38
N GLU A 16 9.69 -28.63 -12.10
CA GLU A 16 10.39 -29.23 -10.95
C GLU A 16 9.88 -28.63 -9.63
N VAL A 17 9.47 -29.48 -8.70
CA VAL A 17 8.96 -29.12 -7.39
C VAL A 17 9.68 -29.94 -6.33
N HIS A 18 10.30 -29.24 -5.39
CA HIS A 18 10.94 -29.85 -4.24
C HIS A 18 9.90 -30.10 -3.14
N VAL A 19 9.58 -31.36 -2.86
CA VAL A 19 8.57 -31.74 -1.88
C VAL A 19 9.25 -32.00 -0.53
N LEU A 20 8.86 -31.25 0.49
CA LEU A 20 9.31 -31.45 1.86
C LEU A 20 8.20 -32.13 2.67
N ARG A 21 8.42 -33.37 3.10
CA ARG A 21 7.47 -34.07 3.97
C ARG A 21 7.66 -33.62 5.39
N LYS A 22 6.63 -32.97 5.95
CA LYS A 22 6.67 -32.37 7.28
C LYS A 22 5.45 -32.78 8.08
N THR A 23 5.56 -32.73 9.40
CA THR A 23 4.41 -32.87 10.32
C THR A 23 3.50 -31.63 10.30
N VAL A 24 2.85 -31.41 9.15
CA VAL A 24 1.94 -30.30 8.90
C VAL A 24 0.53 -30.81 8.61
N LYS A 25 -0.48 -29.99 8.94
CA LYS A 25 -1.90 -30.36 8.78
C LYS A 25 -2.38 -30.32 7.32
N TYR A 26 -1.80 -29.43 6.51
CA TYR A 26 -2.21 -29.21 5.12
C TYR A 26 -0.98 -29.05 4.22
N GLY A 27 -1.16 -29.33 2.93
CA GLY A 27 -0.16 -29.08 1.90
C GLY A 27 -0.07 -27.59 1.56
N THR A 28 1.15 -27.04 1.49
CA THR A 28 1.37 -25.64 1.12
C THR A 28 2.44 -25.53 0.04
N ILE A 29 2.19 -24.70 -0.98
CA ILE A 29 3.15 -24.39 -2.05
C ILE A 29 3.81 -23.05 -1.76
N THR A 30 5.13 -23.00 -1.86
CA THR A 30 5.94 -21.79 -1.70
C THR A 30 6.84 -21.62 -2.90
N VAL A 31 7.05 -20.38 -3.34
CA VAL A 31 8.04 -20.05 -4.37
C VAL A 31 9.14 -19.23 -3.70
N GLY A 32 10.38 -19.73 -3.76
CA GLY A 32 11.58 -19.06 -3.27
C GLY A 32 11.92 -17.81 -4.08
N LEU A 33 12.82 -16.98 -3.53
CA LEU A 33 13.30 -15.77 -4.20
C LEU A 33 14.09 -16.09 -5.49
N ASP A 34 14.70 -17.28 -5.55
CA ASP A 34 15.35 -17.88 -6.71
C ASP A 34 14.36 -18.49 -7.73
N GLY A 35 13.06 -18.39 -7.45
CA GLY A 35 12.02 -18.99 -8.27
C GLY A 35 11.87 -20.50 -8.09
N ARG A 36 12.56 -21.14 -7.14
CA ARG A 36 12.39 -22.57 -6.86
C ARG A 36 11.04 -22.83 -6.18
N VAL A 37 10.33 -23.86 -6.60
CA VAL A 37 9.02 -24.21 -6.03
C VAL A 37 9.20 -25.30 -4.98
N THR A 38 8.66 -25.09 -3.79
CA THR A 38 8.68 -26.04 -2.69
C THR A 38 7.26 -26.39 -2.26
N TYR A 39 6.97 -27.67 -2.14
CA TYR A 39 5.69 -28.17 -1.62
C TYR A 39 5.90 -28.77 -0.24
N SER A 40 5.36 -28.16 0.81
CA SER A 40 5.36 -28.78 2.15
C SER A 40 4.19 -29.75 2.27
N ALA A 41 4.46 -31.05 2.27
CA ALA A 41 3.44 -32.11 2.27
C ALA A 41 3.23 -32.72 3.67
N PRO A 42 1.97 -32.91 4.12
CA PRO A 42 1.65 -33.81 5.22
C PRO A 42 2.15 -35.24 4.94
N PRO A 43 2.50 -36.04 5.96
CA PRO A 43 3.04 -37.39 5.74
C PRO A 43 2.05 -38.30 5.01
N MET A 44 0.75 -38.08 5.24
CA MET A 44 -0.35 -38.88 4.69
C MET A 44 -0.75 -38.51 3.25
N HIS A 45 -0.24 -37.41 2.69
CA HIS A 45 -0.60 -37.03 1.32
C HIS A 45 0.05 -37.98 0.32
N THR A 46 -0.73 -38.55 -0.60
CA THR A 46 -0.17 -39.34 -1.70
C THR A 46 0.47 -38.43 -2.75
N ARG A 47 1.34 -39.01 -3.58
CA ARG A 47 1.93 -38.28 -4.72
C ARG A 47 0.87 -37.71 -5.64
N GLU A 48 -0.17 -38.48 -5.97
CA GLU A 48 -1.29 -38.01 -6.80
C GLU A 48 -2.01 -36.80 -6.22
N GLN A 49 -2.22 -36.75 -4.90
CA GLN A 49 -2.83 -35.60 -4.22
C GLN A 49 -1.94 -34.36 -4.30
N ILE A 50 -0.62 -34.53 -4.17
CA ILE A 50 0.36 -33.44 -4.30
C ILE A 50 0.37 -32.92 -5.74
N GLU A 51 0.46 -33.81 -6.73
CA GLU A 51 0.44 -33.43 -8.15
C GLU A 51 -0.86 -32.73 -8.54
N LYS A 52 -2.01 -33.23 -8.06
CA LYS A 52 -3.32 -32.60 -8.29
C LYS A 52 -3.35 -31.17 -7.76
N HIS A 53 -2.93 -30.95 -6.50
CA HIS A 53 -2.91 -29.62 -5.90
C HIS A 53 -1.93 -28.69 -6.64
N ILE A 54 -0.77 -29.18 -7.07
CA ILE A 54 0.18 -28.41 -7.89
C ILE A 54 -0.43 -28.04 -9.24
N ARG A 55 -1.17 -28.94 -9.91
CA ARG A 55 -1.85 -28.63 -11.17
C ARG A 55 -2.95 -27.58 -10.98
N GLU A 56 -3.73 -27.68 -9.91
CA GLU A 56 -4.77 -26.70 -9.57
C GLU A 56 -4.17 -25.31 -9.30
N GLU A 57 -3.02 -25.24 -8.63
CA GLU A 57 -2.32 -24.00 -8.31
C GLU A 57 -1.30 -23.57 -9.38
N MET A 58 -1.14 -24.32 -10.48
CA MET A 58 -0.16 -24.06 -11.54
C MET A 58 -0.23 -22.62 -12.09
N PRO A 59 -1.42 -22.01 -12.29
CA PRO A 59 -1.52 -20.60 -12.66
C PRO A 59 -0.89 -19.66 -11.63
N TRP A 60 -1.13 -19.90 -10.33
CA TRP A 60 -0.54 -19.12 -9.24
C TRP A 60 0.98 -19.33 -9.14
N ILE A 61 1.46 -20.57 -9.27
CA ILE A 61 2.89 -20.90 -9.20
C ILE A 61 3.65 -20.20 -10.33
N ARG A 62 3.17 -20.31 -11.59
CA ARG A 62 3.79 -19.65 -12.74
C ARG A 62 3.79 -18.13 -12.58
N ASN A 63 2.68 -17.56 -12.13
CA ASN A 63 2.57 -16.13 -11.84
C ASN A 63 3.58 -15.67 -10.77
N THR A 64 3.69 -16.43 -9.68
CA THR A 64 4.56 -16.10 -8.55
C THR A 64 6.03 -16.23 -8.95
N ARG A 65 6.44 -17.30 -9.64
CA ARG A 65 7.81 -17.45 -10.18
C ARG A 65 8.19 -16.29 -11.08
N ARG A 66 7.32 -15.90 -12.01
CA ARG A 66 7.56 -14.74 -12.89
C ARG A 66 7.63 -13.44 -12.09
N THR A 67 6.78 -13.24 -11.09
CA THR A 67 6.84 -12.05 -10.22
C THR A 67 8.14 -12.00 -9.42
N MET A 68 8.66 -13.14 -8.96
CA MET A 68 9.96 -13.21 -8.28
C MET A 68 11.10 -12.92 -9.24
N ALA A 69 11.09 -13.48 -10.45
CA ALA A 69 12.06 -13.15 -11.50
C ALA A 69 12.02 -11.65 -11.83
N GLU A 70 10.85 -11.08 -12.13
CA GLU A 70 10.69 -9.64 -12.38
C GLU A 70 11.22 -8.73 -11.28
N ARG A 71 11.22 -9.20 -10.03
CA ARG A 71 11.55 -8.39 -8.84
C ARG A 71 12.99 -8.58 -8.35
N TYR A 72 13.59 -9.75 -8.59
CA TYR A 72 14.86 -10.16 -7.98
C TYR A 72 15.89 -10.70 -8.97
N ASP A 73 15.54 -10.90 -10.24
CA ASP A 73 16.51 -11.22 -11.29
C ASP A 73 17.18 -9.91 -11.78
N PRO A 74 18.49 -9.73 -11.53
CA PRO A 74 19.21 -8.52 -11.93
C PRO A 74 19.31 -8.34 -13.45
N ASP A 75 19.11 -9.40 -14.24
CA ASP A 75 19.16 -9.35 -15.71
C ASP A 75 17.76 -9.21 -16.34
N PHE A 76 16.70 -9.15 -15.53
CA PHE A 76 15.34 -9.00 -16.02
C PHE A 76 15.15 -7.67 -16.76
N LYS A 77 14.91 -7.77 -18.07
CA LYS A 77 14.54 -6.63 -18.91
C LYS A 77 13.02 -6.62 -19.08
N PRO A 78 12.28 -5.65 -18.50
CA PRO A 78 10.84 -5.59 -18.68
C PRO A 78 10.50 -5.36 -20.15
N GLU A 79 9.39 -5.95 -20.60
CA GLU A 79 8.75 -5.54 -21.85
C GLU A 79 8.43 -4.04 -21.78
N VAL A 80 8.58 -3.33 -22.91
CA VAL A 80 8.38 -1.88 -22.97
C VAL A 80 7.35 -1.57 -24.04
N VAL A 81 6.47 -0.62 -23.74
CA VAL A 81 5.58 0.01 -24.71
C VAL A 81 5.90 1.49 -24.84
N LEU A 82 5.49 2.08 -25.96
CA LEU A 82 5.59 3.51 -26.23
C LEU A 82 4.29 4.22 -25.88
N VAL A 83 4.40 5.30 -25.10
CA VAL A 83 3.33 6.27 -24.87
C VAL A 83 3.80 7.63 -25.37
N GLY A 84 3.40 7.97 -26.60
CA GLY A 84 4.09 9.03 -27.36
C GLY A 84 5.50 8.58 -27.71
N ASP A 85 6.49 9.38 -27.29
CA ASP A 85 7.92 9.09 -27.40
C ASP A 85 8.50 8.40 -26.14
N GLN A 86 7.72 8.28 -25.05
CA GLN A 86 8.19 7.72 -23.79
C GLN A 86 8.17 6.19 -23.80
N ARG A 87 9.30 5.60 -23.41
CA ARG A 87 9.45 4.16 -23.16
C ARG A 87 8.96 3.82 -21.75
N VAL A 88 7.85 3.10 -21.66
CA VAL A 88 7.22 2.72 -20.39
C VAL A 88 7.28 1.21 -20.18
N PRO A 89 7.85 0.70 -19.08
CA PRO A 89 7.87 -0.72 -18.79
C PRO A 89 6.46 -1.25 -18.49
N VAL A 90 6.17 -2.46 -18.96
CA VAL A 90 4.90 -3.15 -18.71
C VAL A 90 5.03 -4.01 -17.46
N LEU A 91 4.26 -3.65 -16.43
CA LEU A 91 4.12 -4.43 -15.21
C LEU A 91 3.10 -5.54 -15.42
N ARG A 92 3.60 -6.73 -15.69
CA ARG A 92 2.79 -7.95 -15.84
C ARG A 92 2.24 -8.39 -14.47
N ARG A 93 0.92 -8.42 -14.30
CA ARG A 93 0.27 -8.73 -13.01
C ARG A 93 -0.97 -9.61 -13.20
N SER A 94 -1.38 -10.31 -12.13
CA SER A 94 -2.67 -11.00 -12.04
C SER A 94 -3.83 -10.00 -11.93
N VAL A 95 -4.09 -9.26 -13.00
CA VAL A 95 -5.18 -8.29 -13.14
C VAL A 95 -6.12 -8.72 -14.27
N LYS A 96 -7.39 -8.32 -14.20
CA LYS A 96 -8.41 -8.70 -15.20
C LYS A 96 -8.41 -7.83 -16.45
N ARG A 97 -7.74 -6.67 -16.43
CA ARG A 97 -7.79 -5.65 -17.48
C ARG A 97 -6.43 -4.95 -17.58
N ILE A 98 -6.10 -4.45 -18.78
CA ILE A 98 -4.97 -3.52 -18.94
C ILE A 98 -5.34 -2.21 -18.24
N SER A 99 -4.43 -1.71 -17.40
CA SER A 99 -4.54 -0.42 -16.74
C SER A 99 -3.35 0.43 -17.17
N VAL A 100 -3.64 1.60 -17.75
CA VAL A 100 -2.63 2.63 -17.99
C VAL A 100 -3.05 3.89 -17.25
N ARG A 101 -2.15 4.42 -16.42
CA ARG A 101 -2.41 5.57 -15.57
C ARG A 101 -1.15 6.38 -15.33
N VAL A 102 -1.33 7.65 -14.99
CA VAL A 102 -0.27 8.50 -14.45
C VAL A 102 -0.23 8.29 -12.94
N LEU A 103 0.94 7.93 -12.41
CA LEU A 103 1.21 7.84 -10.99
C LEU A 103 1.37 9.25 -10.43
N VAL A 104 0.79 9.47 -9.27
CA VAL A 104 0.86 10.75 -8.57
C VAL A 104 1.58 10.44 -7.24
N PRO A 105 2.57 11.25 -6.83
CA PRO A 105 2.90 12.57 -7.35
C PRO A 105 3.98 12.62 -8.44
N SER A 106 4.62 11.49 -8.78
CA SER A 106 5.78 11.53 -9.69
C SER A 106 5.45 11.96 -11.13
N GLY A 107 4.20 11.76 -11.54
CA GLY A 107 3.77 11.93 -12.92
C GLY A 107 4.21 10.78 -13.83
N ASP A 108 4.81 9.72 -13.30
CA ASP A 108 5.28 8.62 -14.14
C ASP A 108 4.11 7.81 -14.70
N ILE A 109 4.23 7.34 -15.93
CA ILE A 109 3.19 6.50 -16.53
C ILE A 109 3.42 5.06 -16.09
N GLU A 110 2.39 4.44 -15.54
CA GLU A 110 2.37 3.02 -15.18
C GLU A 110 1.46 2.26 -16.15
N VAL A 111 2.02 1.22 -16.77
CA VAL A 111 1.28 0.26 -17.58
C VAL A 111 1.25 -1.07 -16.82
N LYS A 112 0.06 -1.51 -16.43
CA LYS A 112 -0.19 -2.83 -15.86
C LYS A 112 -1.00 -3.67 -16.83
N ALA A 113 -0.56 -4.88 -17.13
CA ALA A 113 -1.24 -5.77 -18.05
C ALA A 113 -1.40 -7.18 -17.48
N PRO A 114 -2.49 -7.89 -17.81
CA PRO A 114 -2.59 -9.32 -17.58
C PRO A 114 -1.44 -10.06 -18.27
N HIS A 115 -1.11 -11.24 -17.78
CA HIS A 115 0.07 -11.99 -18.19
C HIS A 115 -0.03 -12.64 -19.57
N ASP A 116 -1.25 -12.93 -19.99
CA ASP A 116 -1.66 -13.62 -21.19
C ASP A 116 -1.95 -12.68 -22.36
N VAL A 117 -2.04 -11.37 -22.10
CA VAL A 117 -2.33 -10.38 -23.15
C VAL A 117 -1.08 -10.11 -23.99
N PRO A 118 -1.11 -10.25 -25.32
CA PRO A 118 0.04 -9.97 -26.17
C PRO A 118 0.55 -8.52 -26.07
N LEU A 119 1.87 -8.32 -26.14
CA LEU A 119 2.50 -6.99 -25.97
C LEU A 119 2.04 -5.98 -27.04
N ASP A 120 1.81 -6.41 -28.28
CA ASP A 120 1.29 -5.57 -29.35
C ASP A 120 -0.12 -5.03 -29.02
N PHE A 121 -0.94 -5.83 -28.34
CA PHE A 121 -2.23 -5.39 -27.85
C PHE A 121 -2.08 -4.37 -26.71
N VAL A 122 -1.16 -4.59 -25.78
CA VAL A 122 -0.83 -3.61 -24.72
C VAL A 122 -0.32 -2.31 -25.33
N GLN A 123 0.55 -2.38 -26.35
CA GLN A 123 1.07 -1.23 -27.11
C GLN A 123 -0.07 -0.44 -27.76
N ARG A 124 -0.95 -1.08 -28.54
CA ARG A 124 -2.10 -0.41 -29.16
C ARG A 124 -3.00 0.27 -28.12
N PHE A 125 -3.26 -0.41 -27.01
CA PHE A 125 -4.07 0.14 -25.92
C PHE A 125 -3.41 1.37 -25.29
N ALA A 126 -2.10 1.31 -25.02
CA ALA A 126 -1.34 2.43 -24.48
C ALA A 126 -1.31 3.63 -25.45
N THR A 127 -1.04 3.38 -26.74
CA THR A 127 -1.05 4.41 -27.79
C THR A 127 -2.43 5.07 -27.92
N SER A 128 -3.53 4.31 -27.86
CA SER A 128 -4.90 4.86 -27.94
C SER A 128 -5.24 5.86 -26.82
N ARG A 129 -4.44 5.88 -25.74
CA ARG A 129 -4.62 6.77 -24.58
C ARG A 129 -3.49 7.78 -24.43
N ALA A 130 -2.53 7.82 -25.35
CA ALA A 130 -1.28 8.56 -25.19
C ALA A 130 -1.51 10.05 -24.93
N ASP A 131 -2.32 10.73 -25.74
CA ASP A 131 -2.56 12.17 -25.59
C ASP A 131 -3.11 12.52 -24.20
N LYS A 132 -4.10 11.75 -23.73
CA LYS A 132 -4.69 11.93 -22.40
C LYS A 132 -3.68 11.68 -21.28
N LEU A 133 -2.84 10.67 -21.43
CA LEU A 133 -1.81 10.33 -20.43
C LEU A 133 -0.71 11.39 -20.37
N LEU A 134 -0.22 11.87 -21.51
CA LEU A 134 0.82 12.89 -21.58
C LEU A 134 0.32 14.23 -21.05
N HIS A 135 -0.90 14.63 -21.42
CA HIS A 135 -1.53 15.83 -20.85
C HIS A 135 -1.71 15.70 -19.33
N SER A 136 -2.23 14.57 -18.85
CA SER A 136 -2.37 14.31 -17.42
C SER A 136 -1.02 14.28 -16.69
N GLN A 137 0.04 13.75 -17.30
CA GLN A 137 1.39 13.73 -16.73
C GLN A 137 1.95 15.14 -16.59
N GLN A 138 1.80 15.99 -17.62
CA GLN A 138 2.22 17.39 -17.57
C GLN A 138 1.49 18.13 -16.43
N ASN A 139 0.18 17.94 -16.32
CA ASN A 139 -0.61 18.55 -15.25
C ASN A 139 -0.14 18.06 -13.87
N VAL A 140 0.08 16.76 -13.70
CA VAL A 140 0.59 16.21 -12.42
C VAL A 140 1.96 16.77 -12.09
N ARG A 141 2.91 16.82 -13.04
CA ARG A 141 4.26 17.35 -12.78
C ARG A 141 4.28 18.86 -12.53
N ALA A 142 3.32 19.59 -13.09
CA ALA A 142 3.19 21.04 -12.86
C ALA A 142 2.55 21.36 -11.50
N VAL A 143 1.63 20.52 -11.02
CA VAL A 143 0.81 20.80 -9.84
C VAL A 143 1.30 20.05 -8.60
N CYS A 144 1.81 18.82 -8.76
CA CYS A 144 2.27 17.98 -7.66
C CYS A 144 3.77 18.19 -7.41
N PRO A 145 4.19 18.37 -6.15
CA PRO A 145 5.60 18.37 -5.80
C PRO A 145 6.23 17.01 -6.09
N PRO A 146 7.54 16.94 -6.42
CA PRO A 146 8.22 15.69 -6.65
C PRO A 146 8.11 14.74 -5.43
N PRO A 147 8.15 13.41 -5.64
CA PRO A 147 8.09 12.45 -4.55
C PRO A 147 9.20 12.70 -3.52
N LEU A 148 8.84 12.56 -2.24
CA LEU A 148 9.78 12.77 -1.15
C LEU A 148 10.96 11.78 -1.23
N GLN A 149 12.16 12.33 -1.13
CA GLN A 149 13.43 11.61 -1.12
C GLN A 149 13.92 11.31 0.31
N TYR A 150 13.34 11.97 1.32
CA TYR A 150 13.68 11.80 2.74
C TYR A 150 15.14 12.15 3.04
N VAL A 151 15.57 13.29 2.50
CA VAL A 151 16.93 13.84 2.60
C VAL A 151 16.94 15.13 3.42
N ASP A 152 18.11 15.47 3.97
CA ASP A 152 18.31 16.70 4.75
C ASP A 152 17.91 17.93 3.92
N GLY A 153 17.19 18.87 4.52
CA GLY A 153 16.69 20.09 3.88
C GLY A 153 15.34 19.94 3.15
N GLU A 154 14.81 18.73 2.99
CA GLU A 154 13.51 18.51 2.35
C GLU A 154 12.34 19.04 3.21
N ILE A 155 11.29 19.57 2.59
CA ILE A 155 10.11 20.09 3.30
C ILE A 155 9.10 18.96 3.55
N HIS A 156 8.74 18.77 4.82
CA HIS A 156 7.71 17.83 5.27
C HIS A 156 6.53 18.58 5.88
N MET A 157 5.32 18.11 5.61
CA MET A 157 4.11 18.67 6.21
C MET A 157 3.75 17.87 7.46
N VAL A 158 3.43 18.56 8.55
CA VAL A 158 2.85 17.97 9.77
C VAL A 158 1.76 18.90 10.28
N TRP A 159 0.54 18.38 10.48
CA TRP A 159 -0.62 19.14 10.95
C TRP A 159 -0.87 20.45 10.17
N GLY A 160 -0.64 20.42 8.86
CA GLY A 160 -0.79 21.58 7.97
C GLY A 160 0.38 22.58 7.99
N LYS A 161 1.41 22.36 8.81
CA LYS A 161 2.61 23.21 8.90
C LYS A 161 3.79 22.58 8.16
N LYS A 162 4.61 23.44 7.55
CA LYS A 162 5.85 23.04 6.86
C LYS A 162 6.98 22.95 7.86
N TYR A 163 7.75 21.88 7.78
CA TYR A 163 8.95 21.63 8.56
C TYR A 163 10.10 21.25 7.64
N VAL A 164 11.29 21.76 7.90
CA VAL A 164 12.50 21.34 7.18
C VAL A 164 13.04 20.06 7.84
N LEU A 165 13.16 18.99 7.07
CA LEU A 165 13.72 17.72 7.55
C LEU A 165 15.20 17.93 7.88
N LYS A 166 15.56 17.66 9.13
CA LYS A 166 16.94 17.61 9.59
C LYS A 166 17.30 16.16 9.88
N VAL A 167 18.22 15.59 9.12
CA VAL A 167 18.70 14.22 9.36
C VAL A 167 19.97 14.28 10.20
N GLU A 168 19.94 13.59 11.34
CA GLU A 168 21.07 13.49 12.25
C GLU A 168 21.50 12.04 12.40
N GLU A 169 22.72 11.72 11.96
CA GLU A 169 23.29 10.39 12.11
C GLU A 169 24.01 10.28 13.45
N ARG A 170 23.46 9.45 14.35
CA ARG A 170 23.98 9.26 15.69
C ARG A 170 23.85 7.80 16.10
N ASN A 171 24.82 7.28 16.85
CA ASN A 171 24.77 5.92 17.38
C ASN A 171 23.92 5.85 18.67
N VAL A 172 22.66 6.26 18.57
CA VAL A 172 21.68 6.30 19.67
C VAL A 172 20.35 5.71 19.22
N LEU A 173 19.38 5.59 20.13
CA LEU A 173 18.04 5.16 19.77
C LEU A 173 17.43 6.10 18.72
N PRO A 174 16.82 5.55 17.64
CA PRO A 174 16.20 6.36 16.61
C PRO A 174 15.04 7.18 17.18
N ASP A 175 14.90 8.40 16.70
CA ASP A 175 13.90 9.33 17.21
C ASP A 175 13.43 10.28 16.09
N VAL A 176 12.20 10.78 16.25
CA VAL A 176 11.62 11.79 15.39
C VAL A 176 10.90 12.81 16.26
N ARG A 177 11.22 14.08 16.07
CA ARG A 177 10.61 15.15 16.86
C ARG A 177 10.56 16.46 16.09
N LEU A 178 9.67 17.34 16.54
CA LEU A 178 9.57 18.70 16.05
C LEU A 178 10.40 19.62 16.95
N GLU A 179 11.32 20.37 16.36
CA GLU A 179 12.12 21.38 17.04
C GLU A 179 12.04 22.69 16.26
N GLY A 180 11.26 23.65 16.75
CA GLY A 180 11.01 24.91 16.04
C GLY A 180 10.33 24.66 14.68
N ASP A 181 11.00 25.03 13.60
CA ASP A 181 10.60 24.83 12.21
C ASP A 181 11.20 23.57 11.57
N LYS A 182 11.84 22.71 12.36
CA LYS A 182 12.51 21.49 11.89
C LYS A 182 11.78 20.23 12.31
N LEU A 183 11.78 19.26 11.41
CA LEU A 183 11.45 17.86 11.69
C LEU A 183 12.78 17.12 11.84
N VAL A 184 13.20 16.88 13.07
CA VAL A 184 14.48 16.24 13.37
C VAL A 184 14.30 14.73 13.33
N LEU A 185 15.06 14.07 12.47
CA LEU A 185 15.08 12.63 12.25
C LEU A 185 16.45 12.10 12.67
N VAL A 186 16.50 11.48 13.86
CA VAL A 186 17.72 10.86 14.39
C VAL A 186 17.77 9.40 13.95
N ILE A 187 18.83 9.02 13.24
CA ILE A 187 19.00 7.68 12.67
C ILE A 187 20.39 7.11 12.96
N PRO A 188 20.55 5.78 12.97
CA PRO A 188 21.87 5.15 12.98
C PRO A 188 22.69 5.57 11.74
N PRO A 189 24.04 5.68 11.86
CA PRO A 189 24.89 5.98 10.73
C PRO A 189 24.69 5.01 9.56
N GLY A 190 24.62 5.54 8.34
CA GLY A 190 24.42 4.74 7.12
C GLY A 190 23.00 4.19 6.92
N ALA A 191 22.01 4.59 7.73
CA ALA A 191 20.63 4.18 7.53
C ALA A 191 20.03 4.78 6.24
N GLY A 192 19.69 3.89 5.30
CA GLY A 192 19.16 4.24 3.98
C GLY A 192 17.71 4.74 3.98
N ARG A 193 17.24 5.15 2.80
CA ARG A 193 15.91 5.76 2.57
C ARG A 193 14.74 4.97 3.16
N ASP A 194 14.71 3.65 2.96
CA ASP A 194 13.61 2.80 3.46
C ASP A 194 13.49 2.82 4.98
N TYR A 195 14.62 2.94 5.68
CA TYR A 195 14.64 3.06 7.13
C TYR A 195 14.01 4.38 7.58
N ARG A 196 14.41 5.49 6.95
CA ARG A 196 13.89 6.85 7.20
C ARG A 196 12.37 6.90 7.00
N ILE A 197 11.88 6.30 5.91
CA ILE A 197 10.44 6.19 5.62
C ILE A 197 9.71 5.43 6.72
N LYS A 198 10.22 4.27 7.14
CA LYS A 198 9.59 3.46 8.19
C LYS A 198 9.53 4.20 9.52
N LEU A 199 10.61 4.88 9.89
CA LEU A 199 10.69 5.65 11.12
C LEU A 199 9.72 6.84 11.13
N LEU A 200 9.67 7.61 10.05
CA LEU A 200 8.71 8.71 9.90
C LEU A 200 7.26 8.23 9.90
N ARG A 201 6.94 7.13 9.22
CA ARG A 201 5.59 6.54 9.26
C ARG A 201 5.19 6.08 10.65
N TRP A 202 6.12 5.49 11.40
CA TRP A 202 5.90 5.14 12.80
C TRP A 202 5.62 6.38 13.64
N TRP A 203 6.38 7.46 13.42
CA TRP A 203 6.16 8.72 14.12
C TRP A 203 4.81 9.35 13.77
N HIS A 204 4.45 9.46 12.48
CA HIS A 204 3.14 9.93 12.03
C HIS A 204 1.99 9.12 12.64
N LYS A 205 2.15 7.80 12.75
CA LYS A 205 1.19 6.94 13.45
C LYS A 205 0.98 7.43 14.89
N ASN A 206 2.05 7.73 15.62
CA ASN A 206 1.97 8.18 17.00
C ASN A 206 1.40 9.61 17.13
N GLU A 207 1.70 10.50 16.18
CA GLU A 207 1.05 11.81 16.09
C GLU A 207 -0.47 11.64 15.97
N VAL A 208 -0.95 10.81 15.03
CA VAL A 208 -2.39 10.53 14.89
C VAL A 208 -2.97 9.95 16.17
N LEU A 209 -2.31 8.97 16.80
CA LEU A 209 -2.79 8.39 18.06
C LEU A 209 -2.90 9.42 19.18
N ARG A 210 -1.92 10.33 19.30
CA ARG A 210 -1.96 11.42 20.30
C ARG A 210 -3.13 12.37 20.04
N ALA A 211 -3.40 12.73 18.79
CA ALA A 211 -4.58 13.53 18.47
C ALA A 211 -5.90 12.80 18.79
N LEU A 212 -5.96 11.48 18.53
CA LEU A 212 -7.15 10.67 18.80
C LEU A 212 -7.45 10.53 20.30
N GLN A 213 -6.46 10.62 21.19
CA GLN A 213 -6.69 10.60 22.64
C GLN A 213 -7.63 11.73 23.09
N THR A 214 -7.60 12.87 22.40
CA THR A 214 -8.48 14.01 22.67
C THR A 214 -9.75 13.97 21.82
N LEU A 215 -9.63 13.63 20.54
CA LEU A 215 -10.76 13.69 19.60
C LEU A 215 -11.81 12.60 19.84
N VAL A 216 -11.39 11.38 20.19
CA VAL A 216 -12.33 10.26 20.37
C VAL A 216 -13.31 10.53 21.51
N PRO A 217 -12.88 10.87 22.74
CA PRO A 217 -13.82 11.14 23.84
C PRO A 217 -14.80 12.29 23.54
N LYS A 218 -14.30 13.36 22.90
CA LYS A 218 -15.13 14.50 22.47
C LYS A 218 -16.28 14.03 21.56
N TRP A 219 -15.97 13.23 20.55
CA TRP A 219 -16.95 12.81 19.55
C TRP A 219 -17.83 11.65 20.00
N GLU A 220 -17.33 10.75 20.85
CA GLU A 220 -18.15 9.77 21.56
C GLU A 220 -19.28 10.45 22.34
N GLN A 221 -18.92 11.47 23.14
CA GLN A 221 -19.90 12.25 23.90
C GLN A 221 -20.87 13.02 22.99
N THR A 222 -20.36 13.67 21.94
CA THR A 222 -21.17 14.51 21.04
C THR A 222 -22.15 13.69 20.18
N MET A 223 -21.73 12.51 19.72
CA MET A 223 -22.53 11.66 18.83
C MET A 223 -23.31 10.58 19.60
N GLY A 224 -23.06 10.39 20.90
CA GLY A 224 -23.69 9.33 21.69
C GLY A 224 -23.27 7.92 21.25
N VAL A 225 -22.02 7.78 20.78
CA VAL A 225 -21.45 6.50 20.33
C VAL A 225 -20.30 6.07 21.23
N ARG A 226 -19.88 4.80 21.11
CA ARG A 226 -18.74 4.26 21.85
C ARG A 226 -17.75 3.57 20.92
N VAL A 227 -16.48 3.88 21.10
CA VAL A 227 -15.31 3.31 20.45
C VAL A 227 -14.60 2.42 21.47
N ASP A 228 -14.60 1.11 21.25
CA ASP A 228 -13.87 0.20 22.15
C ASP A 228 -12.37 0.17 21.82
N LYS A 229 -12.00 0.50 20.58
CA LYS A 229 -10.59 0.53 20.16
C LYS A 229 -10.38 1.46 18.98
N TYR A 230 -9.32 2.26 19.05
CA TYR A 230 -8.82 3.00 17.89
C TYR A 230 -7.34 2.67 17.64
N SER A 231 -6.93 2.75 16.37
CA SER A 231 -5.56 2.49 15.95
C SER A 231 -5.17 3.36 14.76
N SER A 232 -3.87 3.56 14.57
CA SER A 232 -3.32 4.22 13.39
C SER A 232 -2.28 3.33 12.71
N THR A 233 -2.28 3.30 11.38
CA THR A 233 -1.30 2.57 10.56
C THR A 233 -1.29 3.11 9.14
N TYR A 234 -0.26 2.82 8.36
CA TYR A 234 -0.27 3.15 6.94
C TYR A 234 -1.31 2.28 6.20
N LEU A 235 -2.26 2.92 5.54
CA LEU A 235 -3.27 2.26 4.71
C LEU A 235 -3.03 2.64 3.24
N LYS A 236 -3.00 1.66 2.34
CA LYS A 236 -2.66 1.91 0.93
C LYS A 236 -3.71 2.69 0.16
N SER A 237 -4.99 2.46 0.43
CA SER A 237 -6.09 2.88 -0.46
C SER A 237 -7.23 3.61 0.24
N ARG A 238 -7.07 3.96 1.52
CA ARG A 238 -8.12 4.61 2.31
C ARG A 238 -7.54 5.43 3.45
N TRP A 239 -8.29 6.43 3.89
CA TRP A 239 -7.91 7.32 4.99
C TRP A 239 -8.39 6.81 6.36
N GLY A 240 -9.44 6.01 6.38
CA GLY A 240 -10.01 5.43 7.59
C GLY A 240 -10.71 4.11 7.30
N SER A 241 -11.09 3.42 8.37
CA SER A 241 -12.02 2.29 8.33
C SER A 241 -12.63 2.07 9.71
N CYS A 242 -13.86 1.61 9.69
CA CYS A 242 -14.67 1.31 10.86
C CYS A 242 -15.13 -0.14 10.85
N ARG A 243 -15.19 -0.77 12.03
CA ARG A 243 -15.83 -2.05 12.27
C ARG A 243 -16.94 -1.86 13.30
N PRO A 244 -18.19 -1.60 12.87
CA PRO A 244 -19.28 -1.27 13.78
C PRO A 244 -19.56 -2.33 14.85
N LEU A 245 -19.52 -3.62 14.47
CA LEU A 245 -19.81 -4.73 15.39
C LEU A 245 -18.83 -4.82 16.57
N THR A 246 -17.55 -4.53 16.33
CA THR A 246 -16.50 -4.58 17.36
C THR A 246 -16.11 -3.20 17.87
N ARG A 247 -16.81 -2.15 17.42
CA ARG A 247 -16.55 -0.73 17.74
C ARG A 247 -15.08 -0.33 17.58
N GLU A 248 -14.44 -0.84 16.53
CA GLU A 248 -13.04 -0.56 16.22
C GLU A 248 -12.93 0.48 15.11
N ILE A 249 -12.06 1.48 15.30
CA ILE A 249 -11.69 2.46 14.28
C ILE A 249 -10.21 2.32 13.94
N LYS A 250 -9.88 2.44 12.66
CA LYS A 250 -8.50 2.45 12.19
C LYS A 250 -8.30 3.58 11.19
N LEU A 251 -7.44 4.52 11.53
CA LEU A 251 -7.12 5.67 10.69
C LEU A 251 -5.74 5.54 10.06
N ASN A 252 -5.54 6.23 8.94
CA ASN A 252 -4.29 6.23 8.21
C ASN A 252 -3.26 7.13 8.91
N SER A 253 -2.03 6.65 9.08
CA SER A 253 -0.93 7.44 9.66
C SER A 253 -0.60 8.67 8.84
N GLU A 254 -0.80 8.63 7.51
CA GLU A 254 -0.53 9.79 6.65
C GLU A 254 -1.41 11.01 6.96
N LEU A 255 -2.50 10.86 7.72
CA LEU A 255 -3.32 11.99 8.18
C LEU A 255 -2.54 13.01 9.00
N ALA A 256 -1.45 12.60 9.68
CA ALA A 256 -0.57 13.53 10.39
C ALA A 256 0.09 14.57 9.48
N ARG A 257 0.16 14.33 8.16
CA ARG A 257 0.76 15.26 7.20
C ARG A 257 -0.20 16.34 6.71
N HIS A 258 -1.47 16.24 7.09
CA HIS A 258 -2.53 17.12 6.65
C HIS A 258 -2.98 18.02 7.81
N PRO A 259 -3.68 19.14 7.54
CA PRO A 259 -4.28 19.96 8.59
C PRO A 259 -5.11 19.11 9.57
N ALA A 260 -5.11 19.48 10.85
CA ALA A 260 -5.73 18.67 11.90
C ALA A 260 -7.23 18.46 11.70
N GLU A 261 -7.90 19.41 11.04
CA GLU A 261 -9.32 19.35 10.69
C GLU A 261 -9.62 18.19 9.73
N ILE A 262 -8.65 17.79 8.91
CA ILE A 262 -8.78 16.65 7.99
C ILE A 262 -8.83 15.34 8.78
N LEU A 263 -7.99 15.18 9.82
CA LEU A 263 -8.07 14.03 10.71
C LEU A 263 -9.44 13.98 11.40
N GLU A 264 -9.89 15.10 11.94
CA GLU A 264 -11.16 15.18 12.65
C GLU A 264 -12.34 14.83 11.73
N GLY A 265 -12.38 15.36 10.51
CA GLY A 265 -13.40 15.01 9.53
C GLY A 265 -13.42 13.53 9.15
N VAL A 266 -12.24 12.89 9.00
CA VAL A 266 -12.17 11.43 8.77
C VAL A 266 -12.65 10.66 9.98
N LEU A 267 -12.30 11.07 11.21
CA LEU A 267 -12.80 10.42 12.42
C LEU A 267 -14.33 10.48 12.50
N ILE A 268 -14.93 11.65 12.26
CA ILE A 268 -16.39 11.81 12.29
C ILE A 268 -17.05 10.91 11.23
N HIS A 269 -16.47 10.81 10.03
CA HIS A 269 -16.95 9.87 9.00
C HIS A 269 -16.97 8.43 9.49
N GLU A 270 -15.87 7.97 10.10
CA GLU A 270 -15.79 6.60 10.62
C GLU A 270 -16.76 6.35 11.78
N LEU A 271 -17.00 7.36 12.63
CA LEU A 271 -17.98 7.28 13.72
C LEU A 271 -19.42 7.24 13.20
N CYS A 272 -19.73 7.92 12.09
CA CYS A 272 -21.06 7.86 11.47
C CYS A 272 -21.45 6.43 11.07
N HIS A 273 -20.46 5.58 10.71
CA HIS A 273 -20.72 4.16 10.41
C HIS A 273 -21.21 3.34 11.61
N PHE A 274 -21.08 3.83 12.84
CA PHE A 274 -21.72 3.22 14.01
C PHE A 274 -23.22 3.47 14.07
N LEU A 275 -23.70 4.54 13.44
CA LEU A 275 -25.10 4.96 13.44
C LEU A 275 -25.82 4.50 12.17
N VAL A 276 -25.17 4.65 11.02
CA VAL A 276 -25.75 4.35 9.71
C VAL A 276 -24.74 3.55 8.88
N PRO A 277 -25.07 2.33 8.43
CA PRO A 277 -24.19 1.55 7.58
C PRO A 277 -24.20 2.10 6.14
N GLY A 278 -23.04 2.03 5.48
CA GLY A 278 -22.88 2.43 4.08
C GLY A 278 -22.95 3.94 3.89
N HIS A 279 -23.21 4.38 2.66
CA HIS A 279 -23.17 5.80 2.25
C HIS A 279 -24.46 6.22 1.56
N ALA A 280 -25.60 5.76 2.05
CA ALA A 280 -26.92 6.21 1.58
C ALA A 280 -27.18 7.67 1.97
N PRO A 281 -28.20 8.36 1.41
CA PRO A 281 -28.48 9.77 1.76
C PRO A 281 -28.59 10.04 3.27
N CYS A 282 -29.19 9.12 4.04
CA CYS A 282 -29.28 9.21 5.50
C CYS A 282 -27.90 9.25 6.20
N PHE A 283 -26.86 8.63 5.63
CA PHE A 283 -25.49 8.73 6.14
C PHE A 283 -24.99 10.18 6.03
N TYR A 284 -25.20 10.82 4.88
CA TYR A 284 -24.76 12.20 4.65
C TYR A 284 -25.56 13.21 5.48
N GLU A 285 -26.84 12.93 5.75
CA GLU A 285 -27.63 13.72 6.70
C GLU A 285 -27.05 13.65 8.12
N VAL A 286 -26.65 12.45 8.58
CA VAL A 286 -26.00 12.29 9.89
C VAL A 286 -24.63 12.97 9.90
N LEU A 287 -23.81 12.74 8.87
CA LEU A 287 -22.49 13.34 8.75
C LEU A 287 -22.56 14.88 8.74
N GLY A 288 -23.49 15.46 7.99
CA GLY A 288 -23.68 16.91 7.90
C GLY A 288 -24.08 17.57 9.22
N LYS A 289 -24.73 16.84 10.14
CA LYS A 289 -25.04 17.34 11.50
C LYS A 289 -23.79 17.54 12.34
N TYR A 290 -22.76 16.72 12.15
CA TYR A 290 -21.55 16.73 12.97
C TYR A 290 -20.35 17.37 12.28
N CYS A 291 -20.33 17.37 10.94
CA CYS A 291 -19.25 17.93 10.13
C CYS A 291 -19.84 18.67 8.92
N THR A 292 -20.23 19.92 9.12
CA THR A 292 -20.83 20.78 8.08
C THR A 292 -19.86 21.05 6.91
N GLY A 293 -18.55 20.98 7.14
CA GLY A 293 -17.50 21.16 6.13
C GLY A 293 -16.96 19.85 5.53
N TYR A 294 -17.69 18.74 5.62
CA TYR A 294 -17.16 17.44 5.18
C TYR A 294 -16.85 17.39 3.68
N GLU A 295 -17.58 18.14 2.86
CA GLU A 295 -17.33 18.21 1.41
C GLU A 295 -15.93 18.77 1.11
N GLN A 296 -15.47 19.77 1.86
CA GLN A 296 -14.13 20.33 1.73
C GLN A 296 -13.08 19.33 2.22
N VAL A 297 -13.35 18.60 3.30
CA VAL A 297 -12.48 17.50 3.78
C VAL A 297 -12.35 16.44 2.69
N LYS A 298 -13.46 16.01 2.10
CA LYS A 298 -13.47 15.00 1.02
C LYS A 298 -12.70 15.49 -0.20
N ALA A 299 -12.96 16.70 -0.68
CA ALA A 299 -12.26 17.27 -1.83
C ALA A 299 -10.73 17.37 -1.58
N TYR A 300 -10.34 17.79 -0.37
CA TYR A 300 -8.95 17.82 0.05
C TYR A 300 -8.32 16.42 0.03
N LEU A 301 -9.00 15.42 0.60
CA LEU A 301 -8.53 14.04 0.66
C LEU A 301 -8.48 13.37 -0.71
N ASP A 302 -9.39 13.70 -1.62
CA ASP A 302 -9.38 13.20 -3.00
C ASP A 302 -8.13 13.72 -3.74
N HIS A 303 -7.80 15.01 -3.56
CA HIS A 303 -6.55 15.58 -4.07
C HIS A 303 -5.30 14.99 -3.40
N ALA A 304 -5.33 14.80 -2.08
CA ALA A 304 -4.23 14.21 -1.33
C ALA A 304 -4.03 12.72 -1.64
N ALA A 305 -5.09 11.95 -1.86
CA ALA A 305 -5.03 10.52 -2.16
C ALA A 305 -4.35 10.26 -3.51
N ALA A 306 -4.56 11.14 -4.48
CA ALA A 306 -3.76 11.14 -5.70
C ALA A 306 -2.27 11.22 -5.34
N THR A 307 -1.90 12.08 -4.41
CA THR A 307 -0.50 12.42 -4.06
C THR A 307 0.18 11.44 -3.08
N VAL A 308 -0.56 10.73 -2.23
CA VAL A 308 0.01 10.05 -1.04
C VAL A 308 -0.38 8.55 -0.90
N LEU A 309 -1.53 8.12 -1.41
CA LEU A 309 -2.11 6.80 -1.15
C LEU A 309 -2.05 5.85 -2.36
N GLN A 310 -0.84 5.46 -2.79
CA GLN A 310 -0.63 4.43 -3.82
C GLN A 310 0.37 3.36 -3.39
#